data_AF-A0A5C7S6D6-F1
#
_entry.id   AF-A0A5C7S6D6-F1
#
_cell.length_a   1.000
_cell.length_b   1.000
_cell.length_c   1.000
_cell.angle_alpha   90.00
_cell.angle_beta   90.00
_cell.angle_gamma   90.00
#
_symmetry.space_group_name_H-M   'P 1'
#
loop_
_entity.id
_entity.type
_entity.pdbx_description
1 polymer ?
#
loop_
_entity_poly.entity_id
_entity_poly.type
_entity_poly.pdbx_seq_one_letter_code
_entity_poly.pdbx_strand_id
1 'polypeptide(L)'
;MAAGFNENLALFEVPVTLKTLSTIGADPACRDCTRVLRLSGTINSKNRAEARGLMLTGQEWDLHSLADEILGPRRPGRPKASASISDFNAAAARSGRRSVLAGSIYGWWYAVYRDLVRLVDLEYGNRLPEGYRDRLLFLHAVALSWFAQPDAIESEILSVGRLITDFSDSEILGVMASVISRRNLADQGHKIAWGGREVDPRYFFRASTLRDWIGHDLLNKHAEQLRALAPAEIIKERKKLRDASRWQDSYTGKGVRTSNEEKLATARLMAAAGASQRAISVELGVSQKTISLWLRSGDT
;
A
#
# COMPACT_ATOMS: atom_id res chain seq x y z
N MET A 1 -26.82 -11.32 -7.25
CA MET A 1 -26.48 -11.71 -5.87
C MET A 1 -25.82 -13.09 -5.99
N ALA A 2 -24.55 -13.34 -5.75
CA ALA A 2 -23.43 -12.61 -5.18
C ALA A 2 -22.19 -12.86 -6.05
N ALA A 3 -21.32 -11.85 -6.14
CA ALA A 3 -20.13 -11.86 -6.98
C ALA A 3 -18.99 -12.68 -6.33
N GLY A 4 -18.33 -13.48 -7.17
CA GLY A 4 -17.19 -14.32 -6.81
C GLY A 4 -15.96 -13.52 -6.39
N PHE A 5 -15.31 -14.02 -5.35
CA PHE A 5 -13.94 -13.67 -5.01
C PHE A 5 -13.00 -14.52 -5.87
N ASN A 6 -12.25 -13.84 -6.74
CA ASN A 6 -11.29 -14.45 -7.65
C ASN A 6 -9.90 -14.40 -6.98
N GLU A 7 -9.52 -15.51 -6.35
CA GLU A 7 -8.20 -15.75 -5.75
C GLU A 7 -7.18 -15.99 -6.87
N ASN A 8 -6.40 -14.96 -7.21
CA ASN A 8 -5.20 -15.09 -8.02
C ASN A 8 -4.00 -14.60 -7.21
N LEU A 9 -3.55 -15.45 -6.29
CA LEU A 9 -2.18 -15.47 -5.79
C LEU A 9 -1.59 -16.86 -6.12
N ALA A 10 -0.35 -16.85 -6.62
CA ALA A 10 0.48 -17.98 -7.05
C ALA A 10 0.24 -18.51 -8.48
N LEU A 11 0.67 -17.73 -9.49
CA LEU A 11 0.76 -18.15 -10.90
C LEU A 11 2.19 -18.12 -11.47
N PHE A 12 3.19 -18.46 -10.66
CA PHE A 12 4.46 -18.91 -11.23
C PHE A 12 4.84 -20.23 -10.54
N GLU A 13 4.77 -21.31 -11.33
CA GLU A 13 4.99 -22.75 -11.06
C GLU A 13 3.89 -23.60 -10.40
N VAL A 14 2.86 -23.03 -9.80
CA VAL A 14 1.71 -23.82 -9.26
C VAL A 14 0.91 -24.63 -10.31
N PRO A 15 0.76 -24.21 -11.59
CA PRO A 15 -0.01 -25.00 -12.57
C PRO A 15 0.59 -26.37 -12.86
N VAL A 16 1.91 -26.51 -12.77
CA VAL A 16 2.61 -27.77 -13.07
C VAL A 16 2.39 -28.74 -11.92
N THR A 17 2.66 -28.32 -10.68
CA THR A 17 2.54 -29.17 -9.49
C THR A 17 1.13 -29.71 -9.28
N LEU A 18 0.09 -28.88 -9.49
CA LEU A 18 -1.30 -29.32 -9.38
C LEU A 18 -1.74 -30.29 -10.47
N LYS A 19 -1.26 -30.09 -11.70
CA LYS A 19 -1.57 -30.99 -12.81
C LYS A 19 -0.89 -32.35 -12.64
N THR A 20 0.32 -32.35 -12.09
CA THR A 20 1.06 -33.59 -11.79
C THR A 20 0.40 -34.34 -10.62
N LEU A 21 0.07 -33.65 -9.52
CA LEU A 21 -0.49 -34.28 -8.32
C LEU A 21 -2.00 -34.54 -8.38
N SER A 22 -2.74 -33.96 -9.34
CA SER A 22 -4.16 -34.29 -9.51
C SER A 22 -4.38 -35.75 -9.93
N THR A 23 -3.41 -36.34 -10.63
CA THR A 23 -3.45 -37.76 -11.06
C THR A 23 -3.51 -38.73 -9.88
N ILE A 24 -3.00 -38.32 -8.71
CA ILE A 24 -3.02 -39.10 -7.47
C ILE A 24 -4.13 -38.66 -6.50
N GLY A 25 -5.06 -37.81 -6.95
CA GLY A 25 -6.21 -37.38 -6.15
C GLY A 25 -5.90 -36.33 -5.07
N ALA A 26 -4.82 -35.55 -5.23
CA ALA A 26 -4.49 -34.48 -4.29
C ALA A 26 -5.60 -33.41 -4.22
N ASP A 27 -5.95 -32.97 -3.01
CA ASP A 27 -6.98 -31.95 -2.79
C ASP A 27 -6.52 -30.60 -3.38
N PRO A 28 -7.24 -30.05 -4.38
CA PRO A 28 -6.94 -28.75 -4.95
C PRO A 28 -6.94 -27.60 -3.94
N ALA A 29 -7.57 -27.73 -2.78
CA ALA A 29 -7.56 -26.69 -1.75
C ALA A 29 -6.22 -26.59 -0.99
N CYS A 30 -5.36 -27.61 -1.06
CA CYS A 30 -4.10 -27.71 -0.32
C CYS A 30 -2.90 -27.16 -1.12
N ARG A 31 -3.00 -25.91 -1.61
CA ARG A 31 -2.01 -25.27 -2.51
C ARG A 31 -0.96 -24.40 -1.83
N ASP A 32 -1.17 -24.01 -0.57
CA ASP A 32 -0.32 -23.04 0.12
C ASP A 32 0.60 -23.68 1.16
N CYS A 33 1.79 -23.10 1.30
CA CYS A 33 2.82 -23.53 2.25
C CYS A 33 2.53 -23.10 3.70
N THR A 34 1.39 -22.47 3.97
CA THR A 34 1.03 -21.92 5.29
C THR A 34 -0.05 -22.73 5.99
N ARG A 35 -0.48 -23.88 5.42
CA ARG A 35 -1.53 -24.70 6.01
C ARG A 35 -1.07 -25.34 7.32
N VAL A 36 -2.00 -25.35 8.27
CA VAL A 36 -1.89 -26.11 9.50
C VAL A 36 -2.37 -27.53 9.22
N LEU A 37 -1.47 -28.49 9.36
CA LEU A 37 -1.79 -29.93 9.31
C LEU A 37 -2.33 -30.39 10.67
N ARG A 38 -3.11 -31.48 10.67
CA ARG A 38 -3.55 -32.09 11.92
C ARG A 38 -2.39 -32.78 12.63
N LEU A 39 -2.35 -32.61 13.94
CA LEU A 39 -1.40 -33.30 14.80
C LEU A 39 -1.75 -34.78 14.93
N SER A 40 -0.79 -35.66 14.67
CA SER A 40 -0.93 -37.10 14.86
C SER A 40 -1.28 -37.44 16.32
N GLY A 41 -2.17 -38.41 16.51
CA GLY A 41 -2.71 -38.81 17.81
C GLY A 41 -3.94 -38.01 18.27
N THR A 42 -4.36 -36.98 17.52
CA THR A 42 -5.57 -36.21 17.86
C THR A 42 -6.84 -36.85 17.27
N ILE A 43 -7.97 -36.71 17.96
CA ILE A 43 -9.28 -37.21 17.48
C ILE A 43 -10.00 -36.10 16.70
N ASN A 44 -10.39 -36.41 15.48
CA ASN A 44 -11.24 -35.52 14.68
C ASN A 44 -12.67 -35.52 15.22
N SER A 45 -13.11 -34.40 15.79
CA SER A 45 -14.46 -34.27 16.34
C SER A 45 -15.59 -34.49 15.31
N LYS A 46 -15.34 -34.29 14.01
CA LYS A 46 -16.36 -34.42 12.96
C LYS A 46 -16.73 -35.86 12.61
N ASN A 47 -15.78 -36.80 12.73
CA ASN A 47 -16.01 -38.21 12.38
C ASN A 47 -15.49 -39.19 13.44
N ARG A 48 -15.01 -38.68 14.57
CA ARG A 48 -14.39 -39.41 15.70
C ARG A 48 -13.21 -40.30 15.31
N ALA A 49 -12.63 -40.12 14.12
CA ALA A 49 -11.45 -40.85 13.70
C ALA A 49 -10.19 -40.21 14.29
N GLU A 50 -9.23 -41.03 14.68
CA GLU A 50 -7.90 -40.60 15.10
C GLU A 50 -7.06 -40.20 13.87
N ALA A 51 -6.38 -39.06 13.95
CA ALA A 51 -5.38 -38.65 12.98
C ALA A 51 -4.11 -39.47 13.21
N ARG A 52 -3.78 -40.38 12.28
CA ARG A 52 -2.59 -41.23 12.37
C ARG A 52 -1.56 -40.80 11.34
N GLY A 53 -0.32 -40.61 11.79
CA GLY A 53 0.82 -40.52 10.89
C GLY A 53 1.15 -41.92 10.38
N LEU A 54 1.04 -42.13 9.06
CA LEU A 54 1.39 -43.39 8.43
C LEU A 54 2.73 -43.21 7.71
N MET A 55 3.73 -44.00 8.09
CA MET A 55 4.97 -44.10 7.33
C MET A 55 4.76 -45.16 6.25
N LEU A 56 4.55 -44.73 5.00
CA LEU A 56 4.30 -45.64 3.88
C LEU A 56 5.59 -46.30 3.38
N THR A 57 6.70 -45.57 3.43
CA THR A 57 8.06 -46.05 3.18
C THR A 57 9.02 -45.39 4.17
N GLY A 58 10.07 -46.10 4.59
CA GLY A 58 11.13 -45.55 5.46
C GLY A 58 12.23 -44.82 4.69
N GLN A 59 11.98 -44.51 3.41
CA GLN A 59 12.96 -43.87 2.55
C GLN A 59 12.89 -42.36 2.73
N GLU A 60 14.01 -41.76 3.12
CA GLU A 60 14.14 -40.31 3.23
C GLU A 60 14.47 -39.71 1.87
N TRP A 61 13.77 -38.63 1.53
CA TRP A 61 13.98 -37.89 0.29
C TRP A 61 14.51 -36.51 0.63
N ASP A 62 15.63 -36.14 0.02
CA ASP A 62 16.13 -34.78 0.07
C ASP A 62 15.17 -33.84 -0.69
N LEU A 63 14.95 -32.66 -0.12
CA LEU A 63 14.01 -31.68 -0.65
C LEU A 63 14.41 -31.22 -2.05
N HIS A 64 15.71 -31.12 -2.35
CA HIS A 64 16.16 -30.71 -3.67
C HIS A 64 15.88 -31.76 -4.73
N SER A 65 16.08 -33.03 -4.38
CA SER A 65 15.77 -34.18 -5.25
C SER A 65 14.28 -34.22 -5.58
N LEU A 66 13.42 -33.99 -4.57
CA LEU A 66 11.97 -33.89 -4.76
C LEU A 66 11.57 -32.70 -5.64
N ALA A 67 12.22 -31.55 -5.44
CA ALA A 67 11.96 -30.35 -6.23
C ALA A 67 12.38 -30.52 -7.69
N ASP A 68 13.54 -31.12 -7.96
CA ASP A 68 14.01 -31.37 -9.33
C ASP A 68 13.10 -32.37 -10.07
N GLU A 69 12.52 -33.35 -9.38
CA GLU A 69 11.54 -34.29 -9.96
C GLU A 69 10.21 -33.60 -10.30
N ILE A 70 9.68 -32.78 -9.37
CA ILE A 70 8.35 -32.15 -9.52
C ILE A 70 8.39 -30.93 -10.46
N LEU A 71 9.47 -30.13 -10.39
CA LEU A 71 9.60 -28.86 -11.09
C LEU A 71 10.55 -28.94 -12.31
N GLY A 72 11.32 -30.02 -12.42
CA GLY A 72 12.36 -30.21 -13.43
C GLY A 72 13.75 -29.75 -12.97
N PRO A 73 14.83 -30.16 -13.68
CA PRO A 73 16.19 -29.88 -13.27
C PRO A 73 16.51 -28.37 -13.31
N ARG A 74 17.10 -27.87 -12.23
CA ARG A 74 17.57 -26.48 -12.12
C ARG A 74 18.65 -26.18 -13.18
N ARG A 75 18.42 -25.19 -14.05
CA ARG A 75 19.37 -24.81 -15.11
C ARG A 75 20.59 -24.07 -14.51
N PRO A 76 21.83 -24.53 -14.75
CA PRO A 76 23.03 -23.83 -14.31
C PRO A 76 23.17 -22.50 -15.08
N GLY A 77 23.43 -21.40 -14.37
CA GLY A 77 23.73 -20.10 -14.99
C GLY A 77 22.62 -19.05 -15.00
N ARG A 78 21.42 -19.33 -14.46
CA ARG A 78 20.53 -18.23 -14.08
C ARG A 78 21.15 -17.58 -12.83
N PRO A 79 21.52 -16.28 -12.85
CA PRO A 79 21.96 -15.61 -11.64
C PRO A 79 20.92 -15.87 -10.55
N LYS A 80 21.35 -16.03 -9.29
CA LYS A 80 20.48 -15.79 -8.13
C LYS A 80 20.02 -14.33 -8.24
N ALA A 81 19.04 -14.05 -9.09
CA ALA A 81 18.09 -13.01 -8.80
C ALA A 81 17.55 -13.46 -7.44
N SER A 82 18.04 -12.82 -6.37
CA SER A 82 17.39 -12.80 -5.07
C SER A 82 15.92 -12.99 -5.33
N ALA A 83 15.34 -14.12 -4.91
CA ALA A 83 13.98 -14.54 -5.23
C ALA A 83 13.16 -13.27 -5.39
N SER A 84 12.87 -12.87 -6.63
CA SER A 84 12.26 -11.57 -6.84
C SER A 84 10.91 -11.75 -6.23
N ILE A 85 10.76 -11.25 -5.00
CA ILE A 85 9.50 -11.19 -4.30
C ILE A 85 8.62 -10.54 -5.34
N SER A 86 7.75 -11.36 -5.94
CA SER A 86 6.84 -10.91 -6.97
C SER A 86 5.83 -10.16 -6.14
N ASP A 87 6.17 -8.90 -5.88
CA ASP A 87 5.43 -8.04 -4.99
C ASP A 87 4.01 -8.06 -5.54
N PHE A 88 3.08 -8.68 -4.81
CA PHE A 88 1.72 -8.90 -5.30
C PHE A 88 1.07 -7.55 -5.68
N ASN A 89 1.57 -6.47 -5.07
CA ASN A 89 1.30 -5.08 -5.42
C ASN A 89 1.78 -4.68 -6.82
N ALA A 90 2.96 -5.13 -7.26
CA ALA A 90 3.48 -4.88 -8.61
C ALA A 90 2.68 -5.63 -9.68
N ALA A 91 2.25 -6.86 -9.40
CA ALA A 91 1.35 -7.60 -10.28
C ALA A 91 -0.05 -6.97 -10.34
N ALA A 92 -0.59 -6.51 -9.21
CA ALA A 92 -1.86 -5.78 -9.13
C ALA A 92 -1.81 -4.39 -9.81
N ALA A 93 -0.67 -3.69 -9.70
CA ALA A 93 -0.46 -2.42 -10.39
C ALA A 93 -0.45 -2.59 -11.92
N ARG A 94 0.17 -3.67 -12.43
CA ARG A 94 0.16 -4.01 -13.86
C ARG A 94 -1.23 -4.33 -14.40
N SER A 95 -2.14 -4.86 -13.57
CA SER A 95 -3.55 -5.08 -13.95
C SER A 95 -4.44 -3.85 -13.77
N GLY A 96 -3.84 -2.68 -13.49
CA GLY A 96 -4.57 -1.42 -13.30
C GLY A 96 -5.33 -1.35 -11.97
N ARG A 97 -5.17 -2.35 -11.09
CA ARG A 97 -5.84 -2.38 -9.79
C ARG A 97 -5.12 -1.44 -8.84
N ARG A 98 -5.85 -0.48 -8.28
CA ARG A 98 -5.32 0.45 -7.29
C ARG A 98 -4.84 -0.34 -6.07
N SER A 99 -3.60 -0.13 -5.63
CA SER A 99 -3.04 -0.80 -4.45
C SER A 99 -3.97 -0.65 -3.25
N VAL A 100 -4.13 -1.71 -2.46
CA VAL A 100 -4.91 -1.70 -1.21
C VAL A 100 -4.41 -0.62 -0.24
N LEU A 101 -3.11 -0.29 -0.32
CA LEU A 101 -2.49 0.74 0.49
C LEU A 101 -2.76 2.16 -0.03
N ALA A 102 -3.20 2.33 -1.28
CA ALA A 102 -3.31 3.64 -1.91
C ALA A 102 -4.43 4.50 -1.29
N GLY A 103 -4.03 5.54 -0.57
CA GLY A 103 -4.95 6.42 0.17
C GLY A 103 -5.24 5.95 1.59
N SER A 104 -4.66 4.84 2.02
CA SER A 104 -4.67 4.41 3.43
C SER A 104 -3.58 5.13 4.23
N ILE A 105 -3.76 5.16 5.56
CA ILE A 105 -2.75 5.65 6.50
C ILE A 105 -1.42 4.88 6.36
N TYR A 106 -1.49 3.56 6.14
CA TYR A 106 -0.34 2.68 5.93
C TYR A 106 0.43 3.04 4.67
N GLY A 107 -0.28 3.29 3.57
CA GLY A 107 0.34 3.72 2.31
C GLY A 107 0.95 5.11 2.39
N TRP A 108 0.39 6.01 3.19
CA TRP A 108 0.99 7.32 3.44
C TRP A 108 2.30 7.18 4.23
N TRP A 109 2.31 6.43 5.34
CA TRP A 109 3.52 6.21 6.13
C TRP A 109 4.59 5.41 5.39
N TYR A 110 4.21 4.48 4.53
CA TYR A 110 5.15 3.82 3.62
C TYR A 110 5.80 4.81 2.65
N ALA A 111 5.04 5.77 2.12
CA ALA A 111 5.61 6.82 1.28
C ALA A 111 6.54 7.77 2.07
N VAL A 112 6.20 8.09 3.32
CA VAL A 112 7.08 8.83 4.24
C VAL A 112 8.38 8.06 4.47
N TYR A 113 8.31 6.77 4.79
CA TYR A 113 9.49 5.93 5.00
C TYR A 113 10.40 5.89 3.77
N ARG A 114 9.83 5.71 2.57
CA ARG A 114 10.60 5.73 1.33
C ARG A 114 11.32 7.04 1.09
N ASP A 115 10.66 8.15 1.39
CA ASP A 115 11.27 9.48 1.30
C ASP A 115 12.38 9.67 2.33
N LEU A 116 12.19 9.18 3.56
CA LEU A 116 13.24 9.22 4.60
C LEU A 116 14.48 8.44 4.18
N VAL A 117 14.32 7.19 3.72
CA VAL A 117 15.43 6.38 3.21
C VAL A 117 16.12 7.09 2.05
N ARG A 118 15.34 7.62 1.10
CA ARG A 118 15.89 8.33 -0.06
C ARG A 118 16.63 9.61 0.34
N LEU A 119 16.13 10.33 1.34
CA LEU A 119 16.75 11.56 1.83
C LEU A 119 18.10 11.27 2.49
N VAL A 120 18.17 10.24 3.34
CA VAL A 120 19.41 9.85 4.03
C VAL A 120 20.44 9.31 3.04
N ASP A 121 20.01 8.56 2.02
CA ASP A 121 20.83 8.13 0.90
C ASP A 121 21.44 9.33 0.15
N LEU A 122 20.60 10.27 -0.28
CA LEU A 122 21.02 11.42 -1.10
C LEU A 122 21.90 12.42 -0.34
N GLU A 123 21.60 12.70 0.93
CA GLU A 123 22.35 13.70 1.69
C GLU A 123 23.60 13.13 2.37
N TYR A 124 23.51 11.90 2.88
CA TYR A 124 24.52 11.36 3.78
C TYR A 124 25.06 9.98 3.35
N GLY A 125 24.72 9.49 2.16
CA GLY A 125 25.19 8.19 1.67
C GLY A 125 24.79 7.03 2.57
N ASN A 126 23.59 7.09 3.16
CA ASN A 126 23.08 6.13 4.13
C ASN A 126 23.86 6.07 5.46
N ARG A 127 24.55 7.14 5.86
CA ARG A 127 25.19 7.20 7.18
C ARG A 127 25.02 8.57 7.84
N LEU A 128 24.23 8.64 8.90
CA LEU A 128 23.87 9.89 9.55
C LEU A 128 25.02 10.47 10.39
N PRO A 129 25.29 11.78 10.25
CA PRO A 129 26.21 12.48 11.15
C PRO A 129 25.60 12.63 12.55
N GLU A 130 26.47 12.85 13.52
CA GLU A 130 26.08 13.18 14.90
C GLU A 130 25.12 14.38 14.93
N GLY A 131 24.16 14.36 15.86
CA GLY A 131 23.08 15.36 15.96
C GLY A 131 21.83 15.04 15.12
N TYR A 132 21.93 14.19 14.10
CA TYR A 132 20.78 13.78 13.27
C TYR A 132 20.31 12.35 13.52
N ARG A 133 21.18 11.49 14.07
CA ARG A 133 20.97 10.04 14.25
C ARG A 133 19.66 9.72 14.96
N ASP A 134 19.50 10.17 16.22
CA ASP A 134 18.35 9.86 17.06
C ASP A 134 17.05 10.30 16.41
N ARG A 135 17.02 11.55 15.96
CA ARG A 135 15.82 12.19 15.40
C ARG A 135 15.38 11.52 14.12
N LEU A 136 16.29 11.28 13.17
CA LEU A 136 15.93 10.68 11.89
C LEU A 136 15.69 9.18 12.01
N LEU A 137 16.43 8.46 12.86
CA LEU A 137 16.13 7.06 13.18
C LEU A 137 14.75 6.94 13.84
N PHE A 138 14.40 7.85 14.76
CA PHE A 138 13.07 7.92 15.36
C PHE A 138 11.97 8.09 14.32
N LEU A 139 12.14 8.99 13.34
CA LEU A 139 11.16 9.16 12.27
C LEU A 139 11.05 7.91 11.36
N HIS A 140 12.15 7.20 11.11
CA HIS A 140 12.10 5.91 10.40
C HIS A 140 11.32 4.87 11.19
N ALA A 141 11.61 4.72 12.49
CA ALA A 141 10.92 3.79 13.38
C ALA A 141 9.43 4.12 13.49
N VAL A 142 9.06 5.41 13.60
CA VAL A 142 7.66 5.84 13.60
C VAL A 142 6.98 5.42 12.31
N ALA A 143 7.59 5.67 11.16
CA ALA A 143 7.01 5.25 9.88
C ALA A 143 6.85 3.72 9.79
N LEU A 144 7.86 2.96 10.19
CA LEU A 144 7.83 1.49 10.25
C LEU A 144 6.68 0.98 11.15
N SER A 145 6.42 1.63 12.29
CA SER A 145 5.33 1.24 13.22
C SER A 145 3.94 1.24 12.58
N TRP A 146 3.75 1.92 11.46
CA TRP A 146 2.47 1.92 10.77
C TRP A 146 2.30 0.71 9.85
N PHE A 147 3.33 0.29 9.10
CA PHE A 147 3.17 -0.72 8.04
C PHE A 147 3.98 -2.00 8.23
N ALA A 148 4.97 -2.03 9.13
CA ALA A 148 5.68 -3.26 9.47
C ALA A 148 4.79 -4.22 10.26
N GLN A 149 5.02 -5.53 10.09
CA GLN A 149 4.34 -6.54 10.90
C GLN A 149 4.75 -6.41 12.38
N PRO A 150 3.85 -6.67 13.34
CA PRO A 150 4.14 -6.56 14.76
C PRO A 150 5.40 -7.34 15.16
N ASP A 151 5.50 -8.60 14.72
CA ASP A 151 6.62 -9.50 15.05
C ASP A 151 7.94 -9.09 14.38
N ALA A 152 7.90 -8.18 13.39
CA ALA A 152 9.06 -7.73 12.63
C ALA A 152 9.52 -6.32 13.00
N ILE A 153 8.79 -5.57 13.83
CA ILE A 153 9.10 -4.15 14.05
C ILE A 153 10.51 -3.93 14.61
N GLU A 154 10.95 -4.79 15.54
CA GLU A 154 12.27 -4.67 16.16
C GLU A 154 13.39 -4.99 15.16
N SER A 155 13.24 -6.05 14.38
CA SER A 155 14.24 -6.46 13.39
C SER A 155 14.35 -5.44 12.25
N GLU A 156 13.24 -4.85 11.83
CA GLU A 156 13.24 -3.76 10.83
C GLU A 156 13.93 -2.50 11.38
N ILE A 157 13.63 -2.10 12.62
CA ILE A 157 14.28 -0.95 13.26
C ILE A 157 15.79 -1.18 13.42
N LEU A 158 16.21 -2.39 13.84
CA LEU A 158 17.62 -2.76 13.94
C LEU A 158 18.31 -2.72 12.57
N SER A 159 17.67 -3.27 11.54
CA SER A 159 18.19 -3.27 10.18
C SER A 159 18.46 -1.84 9.68
N VAL A 160 17.50 -0.94 9.84
CA VAL A 160 17.65 0.47 9.48
C VAL A 160 18.70 1.15 10.37
N GLY A 161 18.63 0.98 11.68
CA GLY A 161 19.54 1.60 12.63
C GLY A 161 21.01 1.27 12.35
N ARG A 162 21.32 0.00 12.08
CA ARG A 162 22.68 -0.45 11.71
C ARG A 162 23.15 0.12 10.38
N LEU A 163 22.23 0.35 9.45
CA LEU A 163 22.56 0.92 8.15
C LEU A 163 22.92 2.41 8.31
N ILE A 164 22.07 3.17 9.01
CA ILE A 164 22.14 4.64 9.01
C ILE A 164 22.84 5.26 10.22
N THR A 165 23.17 4.49 11.26
CA THR A 165 23.85 4.97 12.47
C THR A 165 25.04 4.07 12.83
N ASP A 166 25.82 4.50 13.81
CA ASP A 166 26.90 3.76 14.45
C ASP A 166 26.52 3.21 15.84
N PHE A 167 25.23 3.27 16.18
CA PHE A 167 24.71 2.73 17.43
C PHE A 167 24.81 1.20 17.48
N SER A 168 25.06 0.70 18.68
CA SER A 168 24.88 -0.71 19.00
C SER A 168 23.40 -1.11 18.95
N ASP A 169 23.13 -2.40 18.80
CA ASP A 169 21.75 -2.91 18.81
C ASP A 169 20.98 -2.53 20.07
N SER A 170 21.64 -2.55 21.24
CA SER A 170 21.05 -2.14 22.51
C SER A 170 20.70 -0.66 22.55
N GLU A 171 21.54 0.20 21.97
CA GLU A 171 21.25 1.64 21.87
C GLU A 171 20.10 1.89 20.90
N ILE A 172 20.09 1.24 19.74
CA ILE A 172 19.00 1.35 18.76
C ILE A 172 17.67 0.98 19.42
N LEU A 173 17.59 -0.19 20.07
CA LEU A 173 16.37 -0.64 20.74
C LEU A 173 16.00 0.25 21.93
N GLY A 174 16.99 0.72 22.69
CA GLY A 174 16.79 1.61 23.82
C GLY A 174 16.18 2.95 23.41
N VAL A 175 16.77 3.62 22.42
CA VAL A 175 16.28 4.93 21.93
C VAL A 175 14.92 4.78 21.22
N MET A 176 14.67 3.65 20.56
CA MET A 176 13.41 3.37 19.85
C MET A 176 12.33 2.67 20.69
N ALA A 177 12.60 2.35 21.96
CA ALA A 177 11.71 1.57 22.82
C ALA A 177 10.29 2.15 22.91
N SER A 178 10.16 3.48 22.93
CA SER A 178 8.84 4.14 23.00
C SER A 178 8.00 3.90 21.74
N VAL A 179 8.62 3.78 20.56
CA VAL A 179 7.93 3.50 19.30
C VAL A 179 7.47 2.04 19.27
N ILE A 180 8.35 1.12 19.67
CA ILE A 180 8.07 -0.32 19.74
C ILE A 180 6.92 -0.57 20.73
N SER A 181 7.00 0.00 21.94
CA SER A 181 5.95 -0.13 22.95
C SER A 181 4.59 0.36 22.45
N ARG A 182 4.54 1.55 21.83
CA ARG A 182 3.28 2.09 21.26
C ARG A 182 2.74 1.25 20.11
N ARG A 183 3.61 0.65 19.29
CA ARG A 183 3.21 -0.30 18.25
C ARG A 183 2.55 -1.53 18.86
N ASN A 184 3.16 -2.12 19.88
CA ASN A 184 2.65 -3.32 20.55
C ASN A 184 1.30 -3.04 21.23
N LEU A 185 1.12 -1.88 21.84
CA LEU A 185 -0.18 -1.44 22.37
C LEU A 185 -1.25 -1.36 21.27
N ALA A 186 -0.91 -0.80 20.11
CA ALA A 186 -1.87 -0.73 18.98
C ALA A 186 -2.25 -2.12 18.47
N ASP A 187 -1.30 -3.05 18.45
CA ASP A 187 -1.53 -4.43 18.01
C ASP A 187 -2.45 -5.21 18.96
N GLN A 188 -2.27 -4.99 20.26
CA GLN A 188 -3.15 -5.49 21.33
C GLN A 188 -4.54 -4.81 21.34
N GLY A 189 -4.80 -3.86 20.44
CA GLY A 189 -6.07 -3.15 20.34
C GLY A 189 -6.28 -2.05 21.38
N HIS A 190 -5.24 -1.70 22.15
CA HIS A 190 -5.33 -0.61 23.12
C HIS A 190 -5.55 0.74 22.43
N LYS A 191 -6.16 1.66 23.17
CA LYS A 191 -6.38 3.06 22.80
C LYS A 191 -5.86 3.97 23.91
N ILE A 192 -5.52 5.20 23.54
CA ILE A 192 -5.10 6.24 24.49
C ILE A 192 -6.04 7.42 24.42
N ALA A 193 -6.32 8.03 25.57
CA ALA A 193 -7.10 9.26 25.65
C ALA A 193 -6.24 10.46 25.26
N TRP A 194 -6.63 11.17 24.20
CA TRP A 194 -5.99 12.41 23.77
C TRP A 194 -7.04 13.45 23.36
N GLY A 195 -7.03 14.60 24.03
CA GLY A 195 -8.00 15.68 23.75
C GLY A 195 -9.46 15.24 23.91
N GLY A 196 -9.75 14.37 24.88
CA GLY A 196 -11.08 13.82 25.14
C GLY A 196 -11.55 12.76 24.14
N ARG A 197 -10.64 12.19 23.33
CA ARG A 197 -10.96 11.13 22.36
C ARG A 197 -10.02 9.95 22.51
N GLU A 198 -10.55 8.75 22.28
CA GLU A 198 -9.77 7.52 22.17
C GLU A 198 -9.08 7.47 20.81
N VAL A 199 -7.76 7.44 20.80
CA VAL A 199 -6.93 7.41 19.58
C VAL A 199 -5.96 6.24 19.58
N ASP A 200 -5.43 5.93 18.39
CA ASP A 200 -4.37 4.94 18.23
C ASP A 200 -3.12 5.36 19.04
N PRO A 201 -2.48 4.44 19.78
CA PRO A 201 -1.33 4.77 20.62
C PRO A 201 -0.06 5.10 19.83
N ARG A 202 0.04 4.67 18.56
CA ARG A 202 1.21 4.95 17.70
C ARG A 202 1.36 6.45 17.48
N TYR A 203 2.61 6.89 17.35
CA TYR A 203 2.89 8.29 17.02
C TYR A 203 2.27 8.64 15.67
N PHE A 204 1.52 9.75 15.64
CA PHE A 204 0.88 10.27 14.44
C PHE A 204 1.22 11.75 14.27
N PHE A 205 2.03 12.06 13.27
CA PHE A 205 2.47 13.42 12.99
C PHE A 205 1.74 14.04 11.79
N ARG A 206 1.55 15.36 11.86
CA ARG A 206 1.17 16.13 10.67
C ARG A 206 2.36 16.18 9.72
N ALA A 207 2.09 16.27 8.42
CA ALA A 207 3.14 16.41 7.41
C ALA A 207 4.02 17.66 7.65
N SER A 208 3.44 18.76 8.13
CA SER A 208 4.22 19.94 8.53
C SER A 208 5.21 19.62 9.65
N THR A 209 4.75 18.95 10.71
CA THR A 209 5.59 18.55 11.85
C THR A 209 6.75 17.66 11.43
N LEU A 210 6.51 16.70 10.52
CA LEU A 210 7.59 15.89 9.96
C LEU A 210 8.63 16.74 9.23
N ARG A 211 8.19 17.71 8.42
CA ARG A 211 9.10 18.61 7.71
C ARG A 211 9.90 19.50 8.65
N ASP A 212 9.26 20.02 9.70
CA ASP A 212 9.92 20.82 10.74
C ASP A 212 10.98 20.00 11.47
N TRP A 213 10.65 18.73 11.81
CA TRP A 213 11.58 17.82 12.46
C TRP A 213 12.72 17.37 11.55
N ILE A 214 12.53 17.31 10.23
CA ILE A 214 13.62 16.95 9.31
C ILE A 214 14.51 18.16 9.03
N GLY A 215 13.90 19.34 8.86
CA GLY A 215 14.53 20.58 8.43
C GLY A 215 14.14 20.94 7.00
N HIS A 216 13.61 22.15 6.83
CA HIS A 216 13.12 22.62 5.53
C HIS A 216 14.23 22.76 4.48
N ASP A 217 15.44 23.18 4.88
CA ASP A 217 16.57 23.34 3.97
C ASP A 217 16.97 22.00 3.32
N LEU A 218 17.03 20.95 4.14
CA LEU A 218 17.34 19.60 3.70
C LEU A 218 16.29 19.06 2.71
N LEU A 219 15.01 19.32 2.99
CA LEU A 219 13.91 18.91 2.12
C LEU A 219 13.82 19.72 0.83
N ASN A 220 14.15 21.01 0.88
CA ASN A 220 14.19 21.88 -0.30
C ASN A 220 15.28 21.44 -1.27
N LYS A 221 16.46 21.07 -0.76
CA LYS A 221 17.60 20.58 -1.56
C LYS A 221 17.26 19.35 -2.40
N HIS A 222 16.45 18.43 -1.85
CA HIS A 222 16.08 17.16 -2.50
C HIS A 222 14.61 17.09 -2.89
N ALA A 223 13.96 18.23 -3.07
CA ALA A 223 12.52 18.30 -3.23
C ALA A 223 11.97 17.50 -4.43
N GLU A 224 12.74 17.46 -5.53
CA GLU A 224 12.35 16.77 -6.76
C GLU A 224 12.27 15.25 -6.59
N GLN A 225 13.11 14.69 -5.72
CA GLN A 225 13.25 13.26 -5.48
C GLN A 225 12.29 12.73 -4.41
N LEU A 226 11.71 13.63 -3.60
CA LEU A 226 10.79 13.29 -2.52
C LEU A 226 9.34 13.35 -2.98
N ARG A 227 8.44 12.58 -2.35
CA ARG A 227 7.02 12.50 -2.68
C ARG A 227 6.10 13.00 -1.58
N ALA A 228 6.12 12.34 -0.42
CA ALA A 228 5.30 12.62 0.76
C ALA A 228 5.90 13.73 1.64
N LEU A 229 7.23 13.78 1.76
CA LEU A 229 7.98 14.75 2.56
C LEU A 229 8.44 15.98 1.78
N ALA A 230 8.20 16.01 0.47
CA ALA A 230 8.49 17.19 -0.35
C ALA A 230 7.87 18.47 0.26
N PRO A 231 8.46 19.64 -0.02
CA PRO A 231 7.91 20.93 0.40
C PRO A 231 6.43 21.08 0.01
N ALA A 232 5.66 21.74 0.88
CA ALA A 232 4.20 21.82 0.72
C ALA A 232 3.79 22.44 -0.63
N GLU A 233 4.50 23.47 -1.07
CA GLU A 233 4.23 24.13 -2.34
C GLU A 233 4.48 23.22 -3.54
N ILE A 234 5.54 22.41 -3.50
CA ILE A 234 5.86 21.46 -4.57
C ILE A 234 4.80 20.34 -4.64
N ILE A 235 4.31 19.86 -3.49
CA ILE A 235 3.21 18.90 -3.46
C ILE A 235 1.94 19.51 -4.07
N LYS A 236 1.64 20.78 -3.74
CA LYS A 236 0.48 21.51 -4.25
C LYS A 236 0.57 21.71 -5.76
N GLU A 237 1.74 22.09 -6.27
CA GLU A 237 2.00 22.25 -7.70
C GLU A 237 1.86 20.92 -8.45
N ARG A 238 2.51 19.85 -7.97
CA ARG A 238 2.37 18.50 -8.55
C ARG A 238 0.92 18.02 -8.56
N LYS A 239 0.15 18.35 -7.51
CA LYS A 239 -1.29 18.06 -7.48
C LYS A 239 -2.02 18.86 -8.55
N LYS A 240 -1.77 20.17 -8.67
CA LYS A 240 -2.36 21.03 -9.72
C LYS A 240 -2.08 20.47 -11.11
N LEU A 241 -0.84 20.09 -11.41
CA LEU A 241 -0.45 19.51 -12.69
C LEU A 241 -1.15 18.16 -12.97
N ARG A 242 -1.23 17.28 -11.96
CA ARG A 242 -1.92 15.99 -12.09
C ARG A 242 -3.44 16.14 -12.25
N ASP A 243 -4.03 17.12 -11.56
CA ASP A 243 -5.45 17.39 -11.68
C ASP A 243 -5.75 18.04 -13.04
N ALA A 244 -4.89 18.93 -13.54
CA ALA A 244 -4.96 19.50 -14.88
C ALA A 244 -4.82 18.44 -15.99
N SER A 245 -3.95 17.43 -15.83
CA SER A 245 -3.82 16.35 -16.82
C SER A 245 -4.96 15.34 -16.78
N ARG A 246 -5.65 15.20 -15.64
CA ARG A 246 -6.81 14.32 -15.49
C ARG A 246 -8.08 14.90 -16.12
N TRP A 247 -8.20 16.22 -16.17
CA TRP A 247 -9.35 16.91 -16.74
C TRP A 247 -8.89 17.77 -17.92
N GLN A 248 -9.21 17.37 -19.15
CA GLN A 248 -8.99 18.19 -20.35
C GLN A 248 -9.69 19.56 -20.29
N ASP A 249 -10.56 19.74 -19.30
CA ASP A 249 -11.49 20.85 -19.19
C ASP A 249 -11.55 21.34 -17.74
N SER A 250 -11.64 22.65 -17.55
CA SER A 250 -11.67 23.32 -16.25
C SER A 250 -13.08 23.80 -15.93
N TYR A 251 -13.37 24.05 -14.64
CA TYR A 251 -14.59 24.79 -14.29
C TYR A 251 -14.36 26.28 -14.48
N THR A 252 -15.34 26.98 -15.03
CA THR A 252 -15.31 28.42 -15.34
C THR A 252 -15.53 29.31 -14.11
N GLY A 253 -15.58 28.71 -12.91
CA GLY A 253 -15.99 29.38 -11.67
C GLY A 253 -17.51 29.59 -11.53
N LYS A 254 -18.28 29.45 -12.62
CA LYS A 254 -19.75 29.61 -12.66
C LYS A 254 -20.53 28.29 -12.60
N GLY A 255 -19.91 27.23 -12.08
CA GLY A 255 -20.52 25.89 -12.01
C GLY A 255 -20.66 25.16 -13.35
N VAL A 256 -20.02 25.68 -14.41
CA VAL A 256 -20.01 25.11 -15.77
C VAL A 256 -18.55 24.78 -16.13
N ARG A 257 -18.33 23.73 -16.92
CA ARG A 257 -16.99 23.48 -17.46
C ARG A 257 -16.77 24.22 -18.77
N THR A 258 -15.55 24.62 -19.08
CA THR A 258 -15.20 25.45 -20.24
C THR A 258 -15.69 24.83 -21.57
N SER A 259 -15.58 23.51 -21.74
CA SER A 259 -16.12 22.79 -22.92
C SER A 259 -17.64 22.85 -23.08
N ASN A 260 -18.36 23.29 -22.04
CA ASN A 260 -19.82 23.38 -22.03
C ASN A 260 -20.32 24.83 -22.04
N GLU A 261 -19.45 25.84 -22.21
CA GLU A 261 -19.88 27.25 -22.29
C GLU A 261 -20.80 27.51 -23.47
N GLU A 262 -20.49 26.96 -24.65
CA GLU A 262 -21.35 27.06 -25.82
C GLU A 262 -22.71 26.40 -25.58
N LYS A 263 -22.71 25.19 -25.00
CA LYS A 263 -23.94 24.47 -24.64
C LYS A 263 -24.76 25.24 -23.59
N LEU A 264 -24.13 25.94 -22.66
CA LEU A 264 -24.81 26.82 -21.71
C LEU A 264 -25.50 27.97 -22.43
N ALA A 265 -24.82 28.64 -23.36
CA ALA A 265 -25.39 29.73 -24.14
C ALA A 265 -26.61 29.26 -24.96
N THR A 266 -26.48 28.11 -25.64
CA THR A 266 -27.58 27.49 -26.39
C THR A 266 -28.73 27.08 -25.46
N ALA A 267 -28.44 26.49 -24.30
CA ALA A 267 -29.47 26.14 -23.31
C ALA A 267 -30.27 27.35 -22.84
N ARG A 268 -29.62 28.50 -22.62
CA ARG A 268 -30.28 29.75 -22.22
C ARG A 268 -31.16 30.31 -23.33
N LEU A 269 -30.68 30.30 -24.58
CA LEU A 269 -31.47 30.73 -25.75
C LEU A 269 -32.71 29.86 -25.94
N MET A 270 -32.55 28.53 -25.86
CA MET A 270 -33.68 27.59 -25.96
C MET A 270 -34.68 27.77 -24.82
N ALA A 271 -34.21 27.99 -23.59
CA ALA A 271 -35.08 28.26 -22.44
C ALA A 271 -35.86 29.58 -22.62
N ALA A 272 -35.20 30.64 -23.10
CA ALA A 272 -35.85 31.92 -23.41
C ALA A 272 -36.90 31.79 -24.54
N ALA A 273 -36.69 30.87 -25.50
CA ALA A 273 -37.65 30.50 -26.53
C ALA A 273 -38.78 29.57 -26.03
N GLY A 274 -38.83 29.26 -24.72
CA GLY A 274 -39.90 28.46 -24.10
C GLY A 274 -39.68 26.94 -24.15
N ALA A 275 -38.50 26.46 -24.56
CA ALA A 275 -38.22 25.03 -24.58
C ALA A 275 -38.16 24.45 -23.15
N SER A 276 -38.73 23.26 -22.96
CA SER A 276 -38.65 22.57 -21.67
C SER A 276 -37.23 22.07 -21.37
N GLN A 277 -36.86 21.99 -20.10
CA GLN A 277 -35.54 21.46 -19.69
C GLN A 277 -35.26 20.05 -20.24
N ARG A 278 -36.30 19.23 -20.43
CA ARG A 278 -36.19 17.91 -21.05
C ARG A 278 -35.82 18.02 -22.53
N ALA A 279 -36.48 18.90 -23.28
CA ALA A 279 -36.15 19.13 -24.69
C ALA A 279 -34.70 19.62 -24.86
N ILE A 280 -34.27 20.58 -24.04
CA ILE A 280 -32.90 21.11 -24.04
C ILE A 280 -31.88 20.01 -23.71
N SER A 281 -32.20 19.13 -22.75
CA SER A 281 -31.31 18.03 -22.35
C SER A 281 -31.08 17.02 -23.48
N VAL A 282 -32.12 16.74 -24.27
CA VAL A 282 -32.06 15.84 -25.42
C VAL A 282 -31.24 16.47 -26.54
N GLU A 283 -31.51 17.75 -26.86
CA GLU A 283 -30.81 18.48 -27.92
C GLU A 283 -29.30 18.60 -27.67
N LEU A 284 -28.91 18.95 -26.43
CA LEU A 284 -27.51 19.22 -26.09
C LEU A 284 -26.72 17.98 -25.62
N GLY A 285 -27.40 16.83 -25.53
CA GLY A 285 -26.80 15.56 -25.09
C GLY A 285 -26.26 15.60 -23.66
N VAL A 286 -26.93 16.31 -22.75
CA VAL A 286 -26.53 16.46 -21.34
C VAL A 286 -27.69 16.13 -20.42
N SER A 287 -27.42 15.72 -19.18
CA SER A 287 -28.50 15.34 -18.26
C SER A 287 -29.43 16.51 -17.94
N GLN A 288 -30.72 16.22 -17.72
CA GLN A 288 -31.71 17.24 -17.32
C GLN A 288 -31.29 17.95 -16.01
N LYS A 289 -30.62 17.25 -15.09
CA LYS A 289 -30.06 17.82 -13.85
C LYS A 289 -28.98 18.86 -14.14
N THR A 290 -28.14 18.62 -15.15
CA THR A 290 -27.12 19.57 -15.61
C THR A 290 -27.77 20.85 -16.14
N ILE A 291 -28.80 20.72 -17.00
CA ILE A 291 -29.56 21.88 -17.52
C ILE A 291 -30.22 22.67 -16.39
N SER A 292 -30.83 21.98 -15.42
CA SER A 292 -31.46 22.63 -14.25
C SER A 292 -30.46 23.45 -13.43
N LEU A 293 -29.22 22.98 -13.28
CA LEU A 293 -28.14 23.71 -12.61
C LEU A 293 -27.68 24.92 -13.45
N TRP A 294 -27.47 24.72 -14.74
CA TRP A 294 -27.03 25.77 -15.67
C TRP A 294 -28.00 26.96 -15.75
N LEU A 295 -29.30 26.67 -15.74
CA LEU A 295 -30.34 27.70 -15.75
C LEU A 295 -30.51 28.39 -14.39
N ARG A 296 -30.33 27.66 -13.27
CA ARG A 296 -30.35 28.26 -11.92
C ARG A 296 -29.20 29.21 -11.64
N SER A 297 -28.06 28.99 -12.29
CA SER A 297 -26.82 29.76 -12.07
C SER A 297 -26.83 31.12 -12.77
N GLY A 298 -27.93 31.52 -13.42
CA GLY A 298 -28.07 32.76 -14.19
C GLY A 298 -28.86 33.88 -13.50
N ASP A 299 -29.46 33.63 -12.33
CA ASP A 299 -30.36 34.58 -11.64
C ASP A 299 -29.68 35.35 -10.47
N THR A 300 -28.36 35.52 -10.52
CA THR A 300 -27.58 36.40 -9.63
C THR A 300 -26.58 37.20 -10.44
#